data_AF-A0A940JF64-F1
#
_entry.id   AF-A0A940JF64-F1
#
_cell.length_a   1.000
_cell.length_b   1.000
_cell.length_c   1.000
_cell.angle_alpha   90.00
_cell.angle_beta   90.00
_cell.angle_gamma   90.00
#
_symmetry.space_group_name_H-M   'P 1'
#
loop_
_entity.id
_entity.type
_entity.pdbx_description
1 polymer ?
#
loop_
_entity_poly.entity_id
_entity_poly.type
_entity_poly.pdbx_seq_one_letter_code
_entity_poly.pdbx_strand_id
1 'polypeptide(L)'
;MHLSTSANKNTLFKRIKNLWFKVIGNAADYTLEARIFHSISIALVLLGMFYLPYNFFAGLYVAAASCILLAGFFYFQYYNSRFRKKPHSNAAVALAGILIFSVNYFSNSGINGSTDLIWPSYLVLVIAISPYRQHLLWVFVYVVAFFILHLIEYHYPWLVKHPFDLGKGEFIDRITAFPLPIISITIVISFLRRNYD
;
A
#
# COMPACT_ATOMS: atom_id res chain seq x y z
N MET A 1 22.97 -32.29 -23.03
CA MET A 1 21.98 -32.35 -21.95
C MET A 1 21.62 -30.92 -21.50
N HIS A 2 20.81 -30.18 -22.27
CA HIS A 2 20.55 -28.74 -21.99
C HIS A 2 19.23 -28.18 -22.58
N LEU A 3 18.15 -29.00 -22.66
CA LEU A 3 16.87 -28.58 -23.28
C LEU A 3 15.63 -28.68 -22.36
N SER A 4 15.80 -28.88 -21.05
CA SER A 4 14.66 -29.10 -20.11
C SER A 4 14.14 -27.83 -19.40
N THR A 5 14.90 -26.74 -19.37
CA THR A 5 14.57 -25.57 -18.51
C THR A 5 13.64 -24.53 -19.14
N SER A 6 13.46 -24.52 -20.47
CA SER A 6 12.62 -23.54 -21.18
C SER A 6 11.12 -23.88 -21.14
N ALA A 7 10.76 -25.16 -21.30
CA ALA A 7 9.37 -25.61 -21.34
C ALA A 7 8.61 -25.43 -20.01
N ASN A 8 9.32 -25.54 -18.88
CA ASN A 8 8.74 -25.47 -17.53
C ASN A 8 8.42 -24.02 -17.07
N LYS A 9 9.13 -23.00 -17.59
CA LYS A 9 8.83 -21.60 -17.30
C LYS A 9 7.49 -21.16 -17.91
N ASN A 10 7.19 -21.64 -19.11
CA ASN A 10 5.94 -21.32 -19.82
C ASN A 10 4.70 -21.93 -19.16
N THR A 11 4.81 -23.09 -18.51
CA THR A 11 3.71 -23.72 -17.77
C THR A 11 3.48 -23.06 -16.42
N LEU A 12 4.55 -22.69 -15.70
CA LEU A 12 4.45 -21.96 -14.43
C LEU A 12 3.83 -20.58 -14.61
N PHE A 13 4.29 -19.81 -15.59
CA PHE A 13 3.76 -18.47 -15.88
C PHE A 13 2.27 -18.52 -16.25
N LYS A 14 1.86 -19.51 -17.05
CA LYS A 14 0.44 -19.74 -17.36
C LYS A 14 -0.38 -20.09 -16.11
N ARG A 15 0.15 -20.94 -15.21
CA ARG A 15 -0.52 -21.27 -13.95
C ARG A 15 -0.68 -20.06 -13.04
N ILE A 16 0.37 -19.25 -12.88
CA ILE A 16 0.33 -18.01 -12.09
C ILE A 16 -0.70 -17.04 -12.68
N LYS A 17 -0.71 -16.86 -14.01
CA LYS A 17 -1.68 -15.99 -14.70
C LYS A 17 -3.12 -16.48 -14.49
N ASN A 18 -3.36 -17.78 -14.62
CA ASN A 18 -4.69 -18.36 -14.41
C ASN A 18 -5.15 -18.25 -12.95
N LEU A 19 -4.25 -18.48 -11.99
CA LEU A 19 -4.52 -18.24 -10.58
C LEU A 19 -4.85 -16.76 -10.34
N TRP A 20 -4.04 -15.85 -10.89
CA TRP A 20 -4.27 -14.40 -10.76
C TRP A 20 -5.66 -13.99 -11.23
N PHE A 21 -6.08 -14.43 -12.42
CA PHE A 21 -7.44 -14.18 -12.91
C PHE A 21 -8.53 -14.76 -12.01
N LYS A 22 -8.30 -15.94 -11.43
CA LYS A 22 -9.23 -16.55 -10.49
C LYS A 22 -9.35 -15.74 -9.19
N VAL A 23 -8.23 -15.20 -8.69
CA VAL A 23 -8.20 -14.41 -7.46
C VAL A 23 -8.86 -13.05 -7.67
N ILE A 24 -8.48 -12.29 -8.71
CA ILE A 24 -9.04 -10.94 -8.96
C ILE A 24 -10.49 -10.96 -9.47
N GLY A 25 -10.97 -12.09 -10.00
CA GLY A 25 -12.30 -12.23 -10.58
C GLY A 25 -12.35 -11.97 -12.10
N ASN A 26 -13.30 -12.62 -12.75
CA ASN A 26 -13.52 -12.51 -14.20
C ASN A 26 -14.22 -11.19 -14.55
N ALA A 27 -13.97 -10.67 -15.75
CA ALA A 27 -14.63 -9.49 -16.30
C ALA A 27 -16.15 -9.67 -16.48
N ALA A 28 -16.64 -10.91 -16.60
CA ALA A 28 -18.07 -11.20 -16.65
C ALA A 28 -18.79 -10.95 -15.31
N ASP A 29 -18.09 -11.10 -14.19
CA ASP A 29 -18.68 -11.05 -12.84
C ASP A 29 -18.38 -9.74 -12.09
N TYR A 30 -17.33 -9.04 -12.48
CA TYR A 30 -16.82 -7.86 -11.76
C TYR A 30 -16.47 -6.73 -12.72
N THR A 31 -16.81 -5.51 -12.29
CA THR A 31 -16.38 -4.28 -12.97
C THR A 31 -14.87 -4.16 -12.97
N LEU A 32 -14.34 -3.35 -13.89
CA LEU A 32 -12.92 -3.04 -13.94
C LEU A 32 -12.42 -2.44 -12.61
N GLU A 33 -13.16 -1.49 -12.03
CA GLU A 33 -12.85 -0.88 -10.73
C GLU A 33 -12.70 -1.92 -9.61
N ALA A 34 -13.64 -2.87 -9.52
CA ALA A 34 -13.57 -3.94 -8.52
C ALA A 34 -12.35 -4.85 -8.73
N ARG A 35 -11.99 -5.16 -9.98
CA ARG A 35 -10.82 -5.99 -10.31
C ARG A 35 -9.50 -5.28 -10.02
N ILE A 36 -9.42 -3.96 -10.25
CA ILE A 36 -8.29 -3.12 -9.85
C ILE A 36 -8.16 -3.13 -8.33
N PHE A 37 -9.27 -2.88 -7.61
CA PHE A 37 -9.30 -2.92 -6.16
C PHE A 37 -8.85 -4.29 -5.59
N HIS A 38 -9.32 -5.40 -6.17
CA HIS A 38 -8.89 -6.74 -5.75
C HIS A 38 -7.39 -6.95 -5.93
N SER A 39 -6.86 -6.56 -7.09
CA SER A 39 -5.42 -6.68 -7.41
C SER A 39 -4.56 -5.91 -6.41
N ILE A 40 -4.94 -4.66 -6.14
CA ILE A 40 -4.26 -3.79 -5.18
C ILE A 40 -4.35 -4.35 -3.76
N SER A 41 -5.52 -4.82 -3.35
CA SER A 41 -5.72 -5.39 -2.00
C SER A 41 -4.83 -6.60 -1.76
N ILE A 42 -4.73 -7.51 -2.74
CA ILE A 42 -3.84 -8.68 -2.66
C ILE A 42 -2.38 -8.21 -2.57
N ALA A 43 -1.97 -7.27 -3.41
CA ALA A 43 -0.60 -6.75 -3.41
C ALA A 43 -0.24 -6.14 -2.05
N LEU A 44 -1.13 -5.34 -1.45
CA LEU A 44 -0.92 -4.76 -0.13
C LEU A 44 -0.91 -5.80 1.00
N VAL A 45 -1.76 -6.82 0.93
CA VAL A 45 -1.73 -7.93 1.91
C VAL A 45 -0.41 -8.68 1.83
N LEU A 46 0.06 -9.01 0.62
CA LEU A 46 1.37 -9.63 0.41
C LEU A 46 2.49 -8.75 0.94
N LEU A 47 2.50 -7.46 0.57
CA LEU A 47 3.48 -6.49 1.04
C LEU A 47 3.49 -6.41 2.58
N GLY A 48 2.33 -6.32 3.21
CA GLY A 48 2.18 -6.31 4.65
C GLY A 48 2.75 -7.57 5.32
N MET A 49 2.56 -8.75 4.72
CA MET A 49 3.14 -10.00 5.23
C MET A 49 4.67 -10.04 5.14
N PHE A 50 5.28 -9.38 4.14
CA PHE A 50 6.74 -9.25 4.05
C PHE A 50 7.30 -8.19 5.00
N TYR A 51 6.60 -7.07 5.16
CA TYR A 51 7.05 -5.96 6.01
C TYR A 51 6.79 -6.19 7.50
N LEU A 52 5.80 -7.00 7.85
CA LEU A 52 5.52 -7.37 9.23
C LEU A 52 6.75 -7.96 9.95
N PRO A 53 7.41 -9.03 9.45
CA PRO A 53 8.59 -9.57 10.11
C PRO A 53 9.75 -8.57 10.10
N TYR A 54 9.95 -7.82 9.00
CA TYR A 54 10.98 -6.78 8.94
C TYR A 54 10.81 -5.75 10.07
N ASN A 55 9.63 -5.15 10.18
CA ASN A 55 9.31 -4.16 11.20
C ASN A 55 9.42 -4.74 12.61
N PHE A 56 8.98 -5.99 12.81
CA PHE A 56 9.07 -6.65 14.10
C PHE A 56 10.52 -6.89 14.54
N PHE A 57 11.37 -7.41 13.65
CA PHE A 57 12.79 -7.64 13.94
C PHE A 57 13.60 -6.35 14.04
N ALA A 58 13.18 -5.28 13.37
CA ALA A 58 13.76 -3.94 13.51
C ALA A 58 13.31 -3.20 14.78
N GLY A 59 12.43 -3.79 15.62
CA GLY A 59 11.91 -3.15 16.84
C GLY A 59 10.83 -2.09 16.57
N LEU A 60 10.37 -1.95 15.34
CA LEU A 60 9.34 -1.00 14.90
C LEU A 60 7.93 -1.56 15.15
N TYR A 61 7.57 -1.78 16.42
CA TYR A 61 6.32 -2.47 16.77
C TYR A 61 5.06 -1.74 16.32
N VAL A 62 5.06 -0.41 16.31
CA VAL A 62 3.93 0.38 15.79
C VAL A 62 3.78 0.20 14.28
N ALA A 63 4.88 0.15 13.54
CA ALA A 63 4.88 -0.16 12.11
C ALA A 63 4.44 -1.60 11.83
N ALA A 64 4.88 -2.56 12.64
CA ALA A 64 4.44 -3.94 12.56
C ALA A 64 2.91 -4.07 12.80
N ALA A 65 2.39 -3.44 13.85
CA ALA A 65 0.95 -3.40 14.13
C ALA A 65 0.17 -2.73 12.98
N SER A 66 0.72 -1.65 12.43
CA SER A 66 0.15 -0.95 11.28
C SER A 66 0.07 -1.84 10.03
N CYS A 67 1.10 -2.66 9.77
CA CYS A 67 1.07 -3.65 8.69
C CYS A 67 -0.07 -4.66 8.89
N ILE A 68 -0.26 -5.16 10.12
CA ILE A 68 -1.35 -6.10 10.44
C ILE A 68 -2.70 -5.43 10.22
N LEU A 69 -2.90 -4.21 10.76
CA LEU A 69 -4.16 -3.50 10.66
C LEU A 69 -4.51 -3.16 9.20
N LEU A 70 -3.55 -2.65 8.43
CA LEU A 70 -3.76 -2.30 7.03
C LEU A 70 -4.01 -3.55 6.18
N ALA A 71 -3.18 -4.60 6.33
CA ALA A 71 -3.38 -5.85 5.61
C ALA A 71 -4.70 -6.52 5.98
N GLY A 72 -5.07 -6.56 7.26
CA GLY A 72 -6.35 -7.09 7.72
C GLY A 72 -7.54 -6.31 7.17
N PHE A 73 -7.45 -4.98 7.16
CA PHE A 73 -8.48 -4.11 6.57
C PHE A 73 -8.66 -4.36 5.07
N PHE A 74 -7.57 -4.40 4.30
CA PHE A 74 -7.64 -4.68 2.86
C PHE A 74 -8.10 -6.10 2.57
N TYR A 75 -7.68 -7.09 3.37
CA TYR A 75 -8.17 -8.45 3.27
C TYR A 75 -9.67 -8.53 3.50
N PHE A 76 -10.19 -7.84 4.53
CA PHE A 76 -11.62 -7.79 4.83
C PHE A 76 -12.43 -7.15 3.70
N GLN A 77 -11.99 -5.99 3.20
CA GLN A 77 -12.65 -5.31 2.08
C GLN A 77 -12.59 -6.15 0.79
N TYR A 78 -11.44 -6.77 0.50
CA TYR A 78 -11.28 -7.72 -0.59
C TYR A 78 -12.24 -8.90 -0.46
N TYR A 79 -12.34 -9.51 0.72
CA TYR A 79 -13.21 -10.66 0.95
C TYR A 79 -14.68 -10.30 0.70
N ASN A 80 -15.14 -9.15 1.20
CA ASN A 80 -16.51 -8.69 0.98
C ASN A 80 -16.79 -8.38 -0.50
N SER A 81 -15.86 -7.71 -1.18
CA SER A 81 -15.97 -7.39 -2.62
C SER A 81 -15.94 -8.66 -3.48
N ARG A 82 -15.01 -9.56 -3.20
CA ARG A 82 -14.79 -10.76 -4.01
C ARG A 82 -15.80 -11.86 -3.74
N PHE A 83 -16.13 -12.18 -2.50
CA PHE A 83 -16.94 -13.36 -2.18
C PHE A 83 -18.38 -13.02 -1.81
N ARG A 84 -18.62 -11.81 -1.25
CA ARG A 84 -19.97 -11.36 -0.89
C ARG A 84 -20.57 -10.37 -1.89
N LYS A 85 -19.84 -10.03 -2.96
CA LYS A 85 -20.25 -9.09 -4.02
C LYS A 85 -20.70 -7.71 -3.48
N LYS A 86 -20.17 -7.31 -2.31
CA LYS A 86 -20.45 -6.00 -1.71
C LYS A 86 -19.38 -5.00 -2.18
N PRO A 87 -19.73 -3.83 -2.73
CA PRO A 87 -18.74 -2.87 -3.18
C PRO A 87 -17.83 -2.45 -2.02
N HIS A 88 -16.56 -2.22 -2.32
CA HIS A 88 -15.62 -1.67 -1.36
C HIS A 88 -15.94 -0.19 -1.10
N SER A 89 -15.52 0.31 0.06
CA SER A 89 -15.72 1.72 0.43
C SER A 89 -14.45 2.52 0.17
N ASN A 90 -14.48 3.38 -0.85
CA ASN A 90 -13.38 4.28 -1.19
C ASN A 90 -13.00 5.21 -0.04
N ALA A 91 -14.01 5.73 0.67
CA ALA A 91 -13.79 6.60 1.83
C ALA A 91 -13.14 5.84 2.99
N ALA A 92 -13.59 4.61 3.27
CA ALA A 92 -12.98 3.80 4.33
C ALA A 92 -11.52 3.48 3.99
N VAL A 93 -11.21 3.17 2.72
CA VAL A 93 -9.83 2.93 2.29
C VAL A 93 -8.99 4.18 2.47
N ALA A 94 -9.41 5.31 1.91
CA ALA A 94 -8.66 6.55 2.02
C ALA A 94 -8.39 6.96 3.47
N LEU A 95 -9.42 6.95 4.32
CA LEU A 95 -9.29 7.31 5.73
C LEU A 95 -8.43 6.32 6.52
N ALA A 96 -8.55 5.01 6.27
CA ALA A 96 -7.73 4.00 6.95
C ALA A 96 -6.24 4.26 6.73
N GLY A 97 -5.82 4.50 5.49
CA GLY A 97 -4.42 4.81 5.22
C GLY A 97 -3.99 6.14 5.81
N ILE A 98 -4.79 7.21 5.67
CA ILE A 98 -4.46 8.51 6.30
C ILE A 98 -4.20 8.32 7.79
N LEU A 99 -5.10 7.66 8.52
CA LEU A 99 -4.95 7.46 9.96
C LEU A 99 -3.74 6.58 10.31
N ILE A 100 -3.57 5.46 9.61
CA ILE A 100 -2.47 4.52 9.88
C ILE A 100 -1.11 5.17 9.57
N PHE A 101 -0.97 5.83 8.42
CA PHE A 101 0.28 6.52 8.07
C PHE A 101 0.55 7.71 9.00
N SER A 102 -0.49 8.42 9.46
CA SER A 102 -0.34 9.49 10.45
C SER A 102 0.22 8.99 11.78
N VAL A 103 -0.28 7.85 12.28
CA VAL A 103 0.26 7.22 13.50
C VAL A 103 1.69 6.75 13.26
N ASN A 104 1.98 6.16 12.10
CA ASN A 104 3.33 5.71 11.76
C ASN A 104 4.32 6.87 11.72
N TYR A 105 3.93 8.01 11.16
CA TYR A 105 4.76 9.21 11.05
C TYR A 105 5.38 9.57 12.40
N PHE A 106 4.55 9.75 13.44
CA PHE A 106 5.05 10.06 14.78
C PHE A 106 5.82 8.90 15.42
N SER A 107 5.53 7.64 15.08
CA SER A 107 6.27 6.50 15.65
C SER A 107 7.59 6.18 14.95
N ASN A 108 7.83 6.78 13.78
CA ASN A 108 8.91 6.44 12.86
C ASN A 108 9.67 7.71 12.47
N SER A 109 10.23 8.42 13.45
CA SER A 109 11.09 9.60 13.27
C SER A 109 10.46 10.81 12.54
N GLY A 110 9.13 10.90 12.41
CA GLY A 110 8.46 12.08 11.87
C GLY A 110 8.95 12.45 10.47
N ILE A 111 9.24 13.73 10.24
CA ILE A 111 9.80 14.22 8.97
C ILE A 111 11.17 13.57 8.62
N ASN A 112 11.93 13.15 9.63
CA ASN A 112 13.24 12.52 9.45
C ASN A 112 13.14 11.04 9.08
N GLY A 113 12.01 10.39 9.31
CA GLY A 113 11.83 8.98 8.97
C GLY A 113 11.34 8.71 7.55
N SER A 114 11.15 7.42 7.25
CA SER A 114 10.70 6.98 5.91
C SER A 114 9.21 7.08 5.66
N THR A 115 8.37 7.21 6.70
CA THR A 115 6.91 7.16 6.53
C THR A 115 6.41 8.25 5.60
N ASP A 116 6.95 9.46 5.73
CA ASP A 116 6.58 10.60 4.87
C ASP A 116 6.98 10.40 3.40
N LEU A 117 8.04 9.62 3.13
CA LEU A 117 8.43 9.22 1.77
C LEU A 117 7.46 8.21 1.17
N ILE A 118 6.96 7.26 1.97
CA ILE A 118 6.08 6.18 1.51
C ILE A 118 4.65 6.68 1.29
N TRP A 119 4.18 7.57 2.16
CA TRP A 119 2.77 7.97 2.25
C TRP A 119 2.15 8.50 0.94
N PRO A 120 2.84 9.30 0.09
CA PRO A 120 2.30 9.75 -1.18
C PRO A 120 1.91 8.59 -2.13
N SER A 121 2.62 7.45 -2.07
CA SER A 121 2.27 6.29 -2.90
C SER A 121 0.91 5.69 -2.54
N TYR A 122 0.48 5.86 -1.28
CA TYR A 122 -0.85 5.48 -0.84
C TYR A 122 -1.94 6.38 -1.43
N LEU A 123 -1.68 7.68 -1.59
CA LEU A 123 -2.61 8.58 -2.27
C LEU A 123 -2.82 8.14 -3.73
N VAL A 124 -1.75 7.77 -4.43
CA VAL A 124 -1.84 7.25 -5.81
C VAL A 124 -2.72 6.00 -5.87
N LEU A 125 -2.61 5.11 -4.87
CA LEU A 125 -3.47 3.95 -4.73
C LEU A 125 -4.94 4.34 -4.54
N VAL A 126 -5.24 5.27 -3.63
CA VAL A 126 -6.60 5.77 -3.38
C VAL A 126 -7.20 6.36 -4.66
N ILE A 127 -6.43 7.14 -5.41
CA ILE A 127 -6.86 7.70 -6.70
C ILE A 127 -7.15 6.59 -7.71
N ALA A 128 -6.34 5.53 -7.76
CA ALA A 128 -6.52 4.43 -8.71
C ALA A 128 -7.78 3.60 -8.48
N ILE A 129 -8.27 3.51 -7.24
CA ILE A 129 -9.49 2.76 -6.90
C ILE A 129 -10.73 3.64 -6.77
N SER A 130 -10.57 4.96 -6.59
CA SER A 130 -11.70 5.86 -6.40
C SER A 130 -12.24 6.44 -7.72
N PRO A 131 -13.54 6.73 -7.80
CA PRO A 131 -14.13 7.42 -8.94
C PRO A 131 -13.48 8.78 -9.17
N TYR A 132 -13.32 9.16 -10.45
CA TYR A 132 -12.68 10.42 -10.87
C TYR A 132 -13.20 11.66 -10.13
N ARG A 133 -14.52 11.74 -9.90
CA ARG A 133 -15.19 12.83 -9.16
C ARG A 133 -14.69 13.03 -7.72
N GLN A 134 -14.04 12.03 -7.12
CA GLN A 134 -13.50 12.08 -5.76
C GLN A 134 -11.99 12.38 -5.72
N HIS A 135 -11.30 12.42 -6.87
CA HIS A 135 -9.83 12.55 -6.90
C HIS A 135 -9.37 13.85 -6.25
N LEU A 136 -9.94 14.99 -6.65
CA LEU A 136 -9.60 16.29 -6.06
C LEU A 136 -9.91 16.36 -4.57
N LEU A 137 -11.02 15.73 -4.12
CA LEU A 137 -11.34 15.64 -2.70
C LEU A 137 -10.24 14.90 -1.93
N TRP A 138 -9.80 13.74 -2.42
CA TRP A 138 -8.78 12.94 -1.74
C TRP A 138 -7.40 13.60 -1.75
N VAL A 139 -7.04 14.29 -2.84
CA VAL A 139 -5.82 15.12 -2.89
C VAL A 139 -5.90 16.23 -1.85
N PHE A 140 -7.01 16.95 -1.77
CA PHE A 140 -7.19 18.01 -0.78
C PHE A 140 -7.10 17.48 0.65
N VAL A 141 -7.83 16.41 0.96
CA VAL A 141 -7.80 15.78 2.29
C VAL A 141 -6.39 15.31 2.66
N TYR A 142 -5.65 14.72 1.71
CA TYR A 142 -4.26 14.31 1.93
C TYR A 142 -3.35 15.50 2.22
N VAL A 143 -3.43 16.57 1.42
CA VAL A 143 -2.60 17.78 1.61
C VAL A 143 -2.90 18.43 2.95
N VAL A 144 -4.18 18.54 3.32
CA VAL A 144 -4.58 19.03 4.65
C VAL A 144 -4.02 18.15 5.76
N ALA A 145 -4.15 16.82 5.65
CA ALA A 145 -3.59 15.90 6.64
C ALA A 145 -2.07 16.04 6.76
N PHE A 146 -1.36 16.12 5.63
CA PHE A 146 0.09 16.34 5.58
C PHE A 146 0.47 17.62 6.33
N PHE A 147 -0.17 18.76 6.04
CA PHE A 147 0.11 20.01 6.75
C PHE A 147 -0.21 19.93 8.23
N ILE A 148 -1.33 19.33 8.61
CA ILE A 148 -1.72 19.18 10.02
C ILE A 148 -0.66 18.38 10.79
N LEU A 149 -0.17 17.25 10.25
CA LEU A 149 0.85 16.45 10.94
C LEU A 149 2.15 17.22 11.13
N HIS A 150 2.61 17.93 10.09
CA HIS A 150 3.84 18.71 10.15
C HIS A 150 3.72 19.90 11.10
N LEU A 151 2.56 20.56 11.15
CA LEU A 151 2.29 21.61 12.15
C LEU A 151 2.26 21.05 13.57
N ILE A 152 1.67 19.86 13.77
CA ILE A 152 1.68 19.18 15.06
C ILE A 152 3.11 18.83 15.46
N GLU A 153 3.94 18.26 14.59
CA GLU A 153 5.35 17.98 14.89
C GLU A 153 6.12 19.27 15.23
N TYR A 154 5.90 20.34 14.46
CA TYR A 154 6.56 21.63 14.69
C TYR A 154 6.26 22.21 16.08
N HIS A 155 5.01 22.13 16.54
CA HIS A 155 4.61 22.65 17.85
C HIS A 155 4.81 21.65 19.01
N TYR A 156 4.78 20.35 18.72
CA TYR A 156 4.81 19.26 19.70
C TYR A 156 5.85 18.19 19.32
N PRO A 157 7.15 18.54 19.19
CA PRO A 157 8.17 17.62 18.68
C PRO A 157 8.38 16.37 19.54
N TRP A 158 8.03 16.43 20.84
CA TRP A 158 8.13 15.28 21.75
C TRP A 158 7.12 14.16 21.45
N LEU A 159 6.14 14.39 20.57
CA LEU A 159 5.24 13.34 20.07
C LEU A 159 5.96 12.38 19.12
N VAL A 160 7.05 12.83 18.49
CA VAL A 160 7.84 12.02 17.59
C VAL A 160 8.75 11.08 18.39
N LYS A 161 8.69 9.80 18.05
CA LYS A 161 9.59 8.77 18.55
C LYS A 161 10.70 8.54 17.53
N HIS A 162 11.92 8.43 18.03
CA HIS A 162 13.10 8.11 17.23
C HIS A 162 13.53 6.68 17.57
N PRO A 163 13.02 5.65 16.85
CA PRO A 163 13.36 4.26 17.11
C PRO A 163 14.76 3.88 16.59
N PHE A 164 15.41 4.78 15.86
CA PHE A 164 16.70 4.55 15.22
C PHE A 164 17.82 5.37 15.84
N ASP A 165 19.06 4.91 15.64
CA ASP A 165 20.24 5.74 15.90
C ASP A 165 20.21 7.00 15.04
N LEU A 166 20.36 8.16 15.69
CA LEU A 166 20.31 9.46 15.04
C LEU A 166 21.25 9.51 13.83
N GLY A 167 20.73 9.97 12.69
CA GLY A 167 21.49 10.06 11.45
C GLY A 167 21.69 8.72 10.74
N LYS A 168 22.44 7.77 11.31
CA LYS A 168 22.79 6.52 10.60
C LYS A 168 21.58 5.61 10.38
N GLY A 169 20.80 5.35 11.43
CA GLY A 169 19.66 4.45 11.34
C GLY A 169 18.54 5.05 10.50
N GLU A 170 18.25 6.35 10.69
CA GLU A 170 17.26 7.09 9.89
C GLU A 170 17.64 7.14 8.40
N PHE A 171 18.93 7.33 8.09
CA PHE A 171 19.41 7.30 6.70
C PHE A 171 19.21 5.93 6.04
N ILE A 172 19.54 4.84 6.75
CA ILE A 172 19.32 3.48 6.24
C ILE A 172 17.84 3.23 6.01
N ASP A 173 16.97 3.57 6.96
CA ASP A 173 15.51 3.43 6.85
C ASP A 173 14.96 4.19 5.62
N ARG A 174 15.38 5.43 5.41
CA ARG A 174 14.95 6.21 4.24
C ARG A 174 15.40 5.60 2.92
N ILE A 175 16.64 5.12 2.82
CA ILE A 175 17.16 4.49 1.60
C ILE A 175 16.44 3.17 1.30
N THR A 176 16.20 2.35 2.32
CA THR A 176 15.52 1.06 2.13
C THR A 176 14.03 1.27 1.80
N ALA A 177 13.42 2.33 2.31
CA ALA A 177 12.03 2.66 2.03
C ALA A 177 11.80 3.37 0.69
N PHE A 178 12.75 4.17 0.19
CA PHE A 178 12.59 4.97 -1.02
C PHE A 178 12.14 4.19 -2.28
N PRO A 179 12.60 2.95 -2.53
CA PRO A 179 12.11 2.15 -3.66
C PRO A 179 10.61 1.82 -3.59
N LEU A 180 9.99 1.85 -2.41
CA LEU A 180 8.59 1.44 -2.23
C LEU A 180 7.61 2.32 -3.01
N PRO A 181 7.63 3.66 -2.87
CA PRO A 181 6.84 4.54 -3.72
C PRO A 181 7.00 4.26 -5.20
N ILE A 182 8.23 4.10 -5.67
CA ILE A 182 8.53 3.90 -7.09
C ILE A 182 7.88 2.61 -7.58
N ILE A 183 8.05 1.51 -6.84
CA ILE A 183 7.48 0.21 -7.17
C ILE A 183 5.95 0.27 -7.12
N SER A 184 5.36 0.81 -6.05
CA SER A 184 3.90 0.93 -5.90
C SER A 184 3.28 1.75 -7.03
N ILE A 185 3.84 2.92 -7.33
CA ILE A 185 3.36 3.81 -8.38
C ILE A 185 3.48 3.13 -9.75
N THR A 186 4.62 2.49 -10.04
CA THR A 186 4.84 1.79 -11.31
C THR A 186 3.85 0.65 -11.49
N ILE A 187 3.59 -0.13 -10.44
CA ILE A 187 2.60 -1.21 -10.44
C ILE A 187 1.21 -0.64 -10.72
N VAL A 188 0.78 0.38 -9.99
CA VAL A 188 -0.54 1.00 -10.14
C VAL A 188 -0.72 1.55 -11.56
N ILE A 189 0.23 2.32 -12.07
CA ILE A 189 0.18 2.89 -13.44
C ILE A 189 0.16 1.78 -14.49
N SER A 190 0.99 0.74 -14.34
CA SER A 190 1.02 -0.39 -15.29
C SER A 190 -0.31 -1.13 -15.33
N PHE A 191 -0.96 -1.31 -14.17
CA PHE A 191 -2.28 -1.90 -14.10
C PHE A 191 -3.35 -1.02 -14.73
N LEU A 192 -3.32 0.29 -14.49
CA LEU A 192 -4.24 1.21 -15.13
C LEU A 192 -4.10 1.14 -16.65
N ARG A 193 -2.89 1.34 -17.19
CA ARG A 193 -2.65 1.32 -18.65
C ARG A 193 -3.11 0.03 -19.32
N ARG A 194 -2.76 -1.13 -18.74
CA ARG A 194 -3.09 -2.45 -19.32
C ARG A 194 -4.59 -2.77 -19.37
N ASN A 195 -5.43 -2.03 -18.66
CA ASN A 195 -6.89 -2.21 -18.72
C ASN A 195 -7.57 -1.14 -19.60
N TYR A 196 -6.86 -0.09 -19.99
CA TYR A 196 -7.31 0.90 -20.99
C TYR A 196 -6.87 0.51 -22.40
N ASP A 197 -5.65 -0.02 -22.55
CA ASP A 197 -5.11 -0.62 -23.79
C ASP A 197 -5.67 -2.04 -24.02
#